data_AF-A0A2T1D9J3-F1
#
_entry.id   AF-A0A2T1D9J3-F1
#
_cell.length_a   1.000
_cell.length_b   1.000
_cell.length_c   1.000
_cell.angle_alpha   90.00
_cell.angle_beta   90.00
_cell.angle_gamma   90.00
#
_symmetry.space_group_name_H-M   'P 1'
#
loop_
_entity.id
_entity.type
_entity.pdbx_description
1 polymer ?
#
loop_
_entity_poly.entity_id
_entity_poly.type
_entity_poly.pdbx_seq_one_letter_code
_entity_poly.pdbx_strand_id
1 'polypeptide(L)'
;MLNQVSEKTMHRVRWLLTIGWLLLIASLFYDPITTAWTQPNNLSSPFHVNLSQCVKVRERCLPQSAFSMSALIWWAMVVPTGIFVLLVLGHEFWRRICPLSFLSQIPRALGIQRRRKVVDRVTGEVRREVVTIGENSWLGRNHLYVQFGLFVLGLGLRILYVNSDRFALGIFLIATIFCAMLIGYLYAGKSWCQYFCPMAPVQMVYTGPRSLLGSQNYLKPRATITQSMCRTTDSKTGQEQSACVGCKAACIDIDAEKTYWTDFTKPGRRLVQYGYLGMVIAFYLYYFLYAGNWDYYFTGAWTHERDQVANAFDTGFYLYNHAIPIPKAFAVFITFAVLIAITLTLGLILEKLCRKVIVRKGRAISQEQAQHIVFTLFTVTSFWTFFSYGARPSLNRLPDYPLFAFNALIVLVGSLWLYRTFRRTRTQYERENMTTSLRKQLQKLSIEPTLLEGRSLDDLTPDEIYTLVKVLQGVSQQLRLQTYTGVVLDLLRQQTTSASGSFEFCRQLRQDLQLTDADHFSTIETIAATNSEILSGSQPSTEAFHTAVTLARTIAKPSKKSNA
;
A
#
# COMPACT_ATOMS: atom_id res chain seq x y z
N MET A 1 8.02 -9.45 17.33
CA MET A 1 6.91 -10.10 18.08
C MET A 1 5.55 -9.38 18.01
N LEU A 2 5.41 -8.21 17.35
CA LEU A 2 4.10 -7.55 17.13
C LEU A 2 3.20 -8.27 16.09
N ASN A 3 3.73 -9.23 15.33
CA ASN A 3 3.07 -9.87 14.20
C ASN A 3 2.26 -11.13 14.57
N GLN A 4 1.99 -11.37 15.86
CA GLN A 4 1.27 -12.55 16.38
C GLN A 4 0.20 -12.18 17.43
N VAL A 5 -0.31 -10.95 17.43
CA VAL A 5 -1.35 -10.55 18.40
C VAL A 5 -2.69 -11.18 18.01
N SER A 6 -3.38 -11.80 18.97
CA SER A 6 -4.69 -12.40 18.78
C SER A 6 -5.75 -11.38 18.34
N GLU A 7 -6.78 -11.86 17.63
CA GLU A 7 -7.87 -11.03 17.13
C GLU A 7 -8.69 -10.41 18.26
N LYS A 8 -8.86 -11.11 19.39
CA LYS A 8 -9.57 -10.61 20.57
C LYS A 8 -8.89 -9.37 21.16
N THR A 9 -7.56 -9.41 21.33
CA THR A 9 -6.80 -8.27 21.85
C THR A 9 -6.84 -7.10 20.87
N MET A 10 -6.65 -7.36 19.57
CA MET A 10 -6.69 -6.30 18.57
C MET A 10 -8.08 -5.72 18.32
N HIS A 11 -9.14 -6.47 18.61
CA HIS A 11 -10.50 -5.93 18.61
C HIS A 11 -10.69 -4.88 19.72
N ARG A 12 -10.16 -5.13 20.93
CA ARG A 12 -10.15 -4.13 22.02
C ARG A 12 -9.33 -2.90 21.66
N VAL A 13 -8.14 -3.09 21.08
CA VAL A 13 -7.29 -1.99 20.60
C VAL A 13 -8.02 -1.15 19.55
N ARG A 14 -8.71 -1.78 18.60
CA ARG A 14 -9.53 -1.08 17.60
C ARG A 14 -10.63 -0.24 18.24
N TRP A 15 -11.35 -0.76 19.22
CA TRP A 15 -12.36 0.00 19.95
C TRP A 15 -11.74 1.19 20.68
N LEU A 16 -10.64 1.00 21.40
CA LEU A 16 -9.94 2.09 22.08
C LEU A 16 -9.52 3.20 21.12
N LEU A 17 -8.90 2.84 19.99
CA LEU A 17 -8.48 3.80 18.96
C LEU A 17 -9.68 4.47 18.28
N THR A 18 -10.77 3.74 18.06
CA THR A 18 -11.98 4.27 17.45
C THR A 18 -12.68 5.24 18.39
N ILE A 19 -12.79 4.90 19.68
CA ILE A 19 -13.33 5.80 20.71
C ILE A 19 -12.48 7.05 20.82
N GLY A 20 -11.14 6.91 20.89
CA GLY A 20 -10.23 8.07 20.89
C GLY A 20 -10.39 8.95 19.65
N TRP A 21 -10.58 8.34 18.47
CA TRP A 21 -10.83 9.08 17.24
C TRP A 21 -12.19 9.79 17.24
N LEU A 22 -13.26 9.14 17.71
CA LEU A 22 -14.58 9.75 17.84
C LEU A 22 -14.58 10.88 18.89
N LEU A 23 -13.83 10.74 19.97
CA LEU A 23 -13.63 11.80 20.96
C LEU A 23 -12.89 13.00 20.36
N LEU A 24 -11.87 12.77 19.54
CA LEU A 24 -11.19 13.84 18.78
C LEU A 24 -12.12 14.50 17.76
N ILE A 25 -13.03 13.74 17.13
CA ILE A 25 -14.04 14.31 16.24
C ILE A 25 -15.05 15.14 17.05
N ALA A 26 -15.50 14.65 18.20
CA ALA A 26 -16.39 15.40 19.09
C ALA A 26 -15.74 16.70 19.59
N SER A 27 -14.43 16.67 19.89
CA SER A 27 -13.69 17.85 20.32
C SER A 27 -13.60 18.94 19.23
N LEU A 28 -13.78 18.59 17.95
CA LEU A 28 -13.86 19.59 16.89
C LEU A 28 -15.14 20.43 16.96
N PHE A 29 -16.22 19.91 17.53
CA PHE A 29 -17.47 20.66 17.74
C PHE A 29 -17.48 21.38 19.09
N TYR A 30 -16.89 20.75 20.12
CA TYR A 30 -16.87 21.30 21.47
C TYR A 30 -15.56 20.96 22.19
N ASP A 31 -14.74 21.98 22.46
CA ASP A 31 -13.42 21.83 23.09
C ASP A 31 -13.25 22.76 24.31
N PRO A 32 -13.60 22.28 25.51
CA PRO A 32 -13.44 23.05 26.74
C PRO A 32 -12.01 22.96 27.33
N ILE A 33 -11.17 22.05 26.85
CA ILE A 33 -9.89 21.72 27.52
C ILE A 33 -8.72 22.36 26.79
N THR A 34 -8.54 22.10 25.49
CA THR A 34 -7.28 22.46 24.83
C THR A 34 -7.13 23.95 24.58
N THR A 35 -8.25 24.69 24.58
CA THR A 35 -8.24 26.16 24.53
C THR A 35 -7.56 26.78 25.75
N ALA A 36 -7.62 26.12 26.92
CA ALA A 36 -6.91 26.57 28.12
C ALA A 36 -5.38 26.41 27.98
N TRP A 37 -4.90 25.47 27.16
CA TRP A 37 -3.47 25.25 26.93
C TRP A 37 -2.85 26.27 25.97
N THR A 38 -3.66 26.91 25.13
CA THR A 38 -3.20 27.93 24.17
C THR A 38 -3.42 29.37 24.67
N GLN A 39 -3.96 29.54 25.88
CA GLN A 39 -4.10 30.83 26.54
C GLN A 39 -2.73 31.54 26.64
N PRO A 40 -2.61 32.81 26.21
CA PRO A 40 -1.36 33.56 26.28
C PRO A 40 -0.76 33.64 27.70
N ASN A 41 -1.63 33.67 28.72
CA ASN A 41 -1.22 33.77 30.13
C ASN A 41 -0.70 32.45 30.70
N ASN A 42 -0.87 31.32 29.99
CA ASN A 42 -0.51 30.00 30.48
C ASN A 42 0.94 29.63 30.15
N LEU A 43 1.89 30.30 30.81
CA LEU A 43 3.33 30.16 30.53
C LEU A 43 3.90 28.75 30.77
N SER A 44 3.19 27.90 31.53
CA SER A 44 3.60 26.50 31.76
C SER A 44 3.31 25.59 30.56
N SER A 45 2.41 25.99 29.68
CA SER A 45 2.09 25.24 28.46
C SER A 45 3.07 25.58 27.34
N PRO A 46 3.71 24.60 26.68
CA PRO A 46 4.54 24.85 25.50
C PRO A 46 3.71 25.26 24.27
N PHE A 47 2.37 25.26 24.37
CA PHE A 47 1.45 25.63 23.31
C PHE A 47 0.82 27.03 23.50
N HIS A 48 1.24 27.79 24.52
CA HIS A 48 0.73 29.14 24.72
C HIS A 48 1.05 30.03 23.52
N VAL A 49 0.13 30.94 23.20
CA VAL A 49 0.25 31.85 22.06
C VAL A 49 0.98 33.12 22.49
N ASN A 50 2.03 33.49 21.77
CA ASN A 50 2.73 34.76 22.00
C ASN A 50 2.06 35.90 21.22
N LEU A 51 1.40 36.81 21.94
CA LEU A 51 0.70 37.97 21.35
C LEU A 51 1.65 38.98 20.68
N SER A 52 2.92 39.01 21.06
CA SER A 52 3.92 39.91 20.46
C SER A 52 4.45 39.42 19.12
N GLN A 53 4.21 38.15 18.78
CA GLN A 53 4.69 37.55 17.54
C GLN A 53 3.73 37.88 16.38
N CYS A 54 4.16 38.73 15.45
CA CYS A 54 3.45 38.92 14.19
C CYS A 54 3.79 37.79 13.20
N VAL A 55 2.81 36.91 12.94
CA VAL A 55 2.89 35.95 11.83
C VAL A 55 2.33 36.61 10.58
N LYS A 56 3.20 36.92 9.61
CA LYS A 56 2.81 37.58 8.37
C LYS A 56 2.15 36.60 7.40
N VAL A 57 0.99 36.98 6.87
CA VAL A 57 0.41 36.38 5.67
C VAL A 57 0.33 37.49 4.64
N ARG A 58 1.18 37.39 3.61
CA ARG A 58 1.41 38.48 2.65
C ARG A 58 1.93 39.71 3.41
N GLU A 59 1.23 40.83 3.33
CA GLU A 59 1.61 42.08 4.02
C GLU A 59 0.95 42.25 5.40
N ARG A 60 0.01 41.37 5.78
CA ARG A 60 -0.80 41.53 7.01
C ARG A 60 -0.34 40.59 8.12
N CYS A 61 -0.27 41.10 9.35
CA CYS A 61 -0.08 40.27 10.54
C CYS A 61 -1.40 39.56 10.88
N LEU A 62 -1.35 38.23 11.08
CA LEU A 62 -2.50 37.49 11.56
C LEU A 62 -2.76 37.78 13.04
N PRO A 63 -4.02 38.09 13.43
CA PRO A 63 -4.37 38.30 14.83
C PRO A 63 -4.21 36.99 15.62
N GLN A 64 -3.37 37.01 16.63
CA GLN A 64 -3.11 35.86 17.49
C GLN A 64 -4.15 35.79 18.61
N SER A 65 -4.82 34.65 18.76
CA SER A 65 -5.76 34.40 19.86
C SER A 65 -5.71 32.94 20.27
N ALA A 66 -6.12 32.63 21.51
CA ALA A 66 -6.26 31.24 21.96
C ALA A 66 -7.15 30.44 20.99
N PHE A 67 -6.73 29.22 20.67
CA PHE A 67 -7.37 28.37 19.67
C PHE A 67 -7.46 26.91 20.16
N SER A 68 -8.37 26.13 19.57
CA SER A 68 -8.46 24.69 19.84
C SER A 68 -7.34 23.95 19.13
N MET A 69 -6.64 23.08 19.86
CA MET A 69 -5.55 22.28 19.31
C MET A 69 -6.04 21.09 18.47
N SER A 70 -7.35 20.82 18.40
CA SER A 70 -7.89 19.63 17.72
C SER A 70 -7.39 19.48 16.27
N ALA A 71 -7.39 20.56 15.48
CA ALA A 71 -6.89 20.56 14.11
C ALA A 71 -5.36 20.35 14.04
N LEU A 72 -4.61 20.96 14.96
CA LEU A 72 -3.15 20.80 15.05
C LEU A 72 -2.79 19.35 15.44
N ILE A 73 -3.46 18.77 16.44
CA ILE A 73 -3.26 17.38 16.87
C ILE A 73 -3.55 16.43 15.71
N TRP A 74 -4.67 16.61 15.02
CA TRP A 74 -5.03 15.77 13.89
C TRP A 74 -3.98 15.82 12.77
N TRP A 75 -3.63 17.02 12.31
CA TRP A 75 -2.80 17.20 11.12
C TRP A 75 -1.29 17.10 11.35
N ALA A 76 -0.80 17.55 12.51
CA ALA A 76 0.64 17.62 12.82
C ALA A 76 1.11 16.52 13.79
N MET A 77 0.20 15.76 14.40
CA MET A 77 0.56 14.63 15.29
C MET A 77 0.00 13.29 14.79
N VAL A 78 -1.32 13.18 14.61
CA VAL A 78 -1.97 11.90 14.26
C VAL A 78 -1.59 11.44 12.85
N VAL A 79 -1.70 12.31 11.84
CA VAL A 79 -1.36 11.97 10.46
C VAL A 79 0.12 11.59 10.29
N PRO A 80 1.10 12.38 10.79
CA PRO A 80 2.51 11.99 10.75
C PRO A 80 2.80 10.68 11.48
N THR A 81 2.15 10.43 12.63
CA THR A 81 2.29 9.15 13.36
C THR A 81 1.81 7.98 12.50
N GLY A 82 0.69 8.13 11.79
CA GLY A 82 0.20 7.10 10.87
C GLY A 82 1.16 6.80 9.73
N ILE A 83 1.79 7.82 9.15
CA ILE A 83 2.80 7.65 8.10
C ILE A 83 4.08 6.98 8.63
N PHE A 84 4.52 7.34 9.83
CA PHE A 84 5.65 6.67 10.48
C PHE A 84 5.34 5.17 10.71
N VAL A 85 4.16 4.87 11.24
CA VAL A 85 3.69 3.49 11.45
C VAL A 85 3.62 2.70 10.15
N LEU A 86 3.15 3.32 9.05
CA LEU A 86 3.08 2.67 7.74
C LEU A 86 4.45 2.22 7.23
N LEU A 87 5.49 3.06 7.34
CA LEU A 87 6.83 2.71 6.85
C LEU A 87 7.54 1.71 7.79
N VAL A 88 7.38 1.87 9.10
CA VAL A 88 8.06 1.04 10.10
C VAL A 88 7.36 -0.30 10.29
N LEU A 89 6.07 -0.31 10.64
CA LEU A 89 5.33 -1.52 10.98
C LEU A 89 4.62 -2.14 9.77
N GLY A 90 4.41 -1.36 8.71
CA GLY A 90 3.85 -1.84 7.46
C GLY A 90 2.34 -1.79 7.35
N HIS A 91 1.88 -2.11 6.14
CA HIS A 91 0.47 -2.24 5.79
C HIS A 91 -0.31 -3.11 6.77
N GLU A 92 0.25 -4.25 7.16
CA GLU A 92 -0.47 -5.24 7.95
C GLU A 92 -0.90 -4.71 9.31
N PHE A 93 0.02 -4.07 10.01
CA PHE A 93 -0.24 -3.47 11.32
C PHE A 93 -1.20 -2.28 11.18
N TRP A 94 -0.93 -1.39 10.22
CA TRP A 94 -1.79 -0.23 9.92
C TRP A 94 -3.24 -0.64 9.67
N ARG A 95 -3.46 -1.71 8.89
CA ARG A 95 -4.78 -2.23 8.57
C ARG A 95 -5.58 -2.66 9.80
N ARG A 96 -4.89 -3.16 10.83
CA ARG A 96 -5.52 -3.62 12.09
C ARG A 96 -5.82 -2.48 13.05
N ILE A 97 -5.04 -1.40 13.03
CA ILE A 97 -5.24 -0.26 13.95
C ILE A 97 -6.11 0.86 13.34
N CYS A 98 -6.26 0.90 12.01
CA CYS A 98 -6.99 1.95 11.31
C CYS A 98 -8.48 2.00 11.73
N PRO A 99 -8.95 3.08 12.39
CA PRO A 99 -10.33 3.20 12.83
C PRO A 99 -11.33 3.17 11.66
N LEU A 100 -10.99 3.80 10.54
CA LEU A 100 -11.85 3.82 9.34
C LEU A 100 -12.01 2.43 8.73
N SER A 101 -10.96 1.60 8.76
CA SER A 101 -11.02 0.19 8.34
C SER A 101 -11.97 -0.62 9.24
N PHE A 102 -11.98 -0.32 10.54
CA PHE A 102 -12.87 -0.95 11.50
C PHE A 102 -14.33 -0.52 11.29
N LEU A 103 -14.60 0.78 11.22
CA LEU A 103 -15.95 1.33 11.01
C LEU A 103 -16.55 0.89 9.66
N SER A 104 -15.74 0.80 8.60
CA SER A 104 -16.21 0.31 7.29
C SER A 104 -16.76 -1.12 7.32
N GLN A 105 -16.44 -1.90 8.36
CA GLN A 105 -16.91 -3.28 8.52
C GLN A 105 -18.17 -3.39 9.40
N ILE A 106 -18.70 -2.28 9.94
CA ILE A 106 -19.94 -2.29 10.73
C ILE A 106 -21.12 -2.91 9.95
N PRO A 107 -21.39 -2.57 8.68
CA PRO A 107 -22.50 -3.19 7.93
C PRO A 107 -22.38 -4.72 7.85
N ARG A 108 -21.15 -5.22 7.69
CA ARG A 108 -20.86 -6.65 7.74
C ARG A 108 -21.13 -7.25 9.11
N ALA A 109 -20.68 -6.60 10.18
CA ALA A 109 -20.88 -7.06 11.55
C ALA A 109 -22.37 -7.11 11.93
N LEU A 110 -23.17 -6.17 11.40
CA LEU A 110 -24.63 -6.14 11.57
C LEU A 110 -25.38 -7.13 10.65
N GLY A 111 -24.68 -7.80 9.72
CA GLY A 111 -25.30 -8.68 8.72
C GLY A 111 -26.07 -7.95 7.61
N ILE A 112 -25.98 -6.62 7.57
CA ILE A 112 -26.65 -5.72 6.64
C ILE A 112 -25.68 -5.42 5.48
N GLN A 113 -25.65 -6.30 4.48
CA GLN A 113 -24.86 -6.09 3.26
C GLN A 113 -25.71 -6.35 2.03
N ARG A 114 -25.43 -5.63 0.94
CA ARG A 114 -26.08 -5.84 -0.35
C ARG A 114 -25.76 -7.23 -0.88
N ARG A 115 -26.80 -8.04 -1.13
CA ARG A 115 -26.70 -9.38 -1.72
C ARG A 115 -27.32 -9.39 -3.12
N ARG A 116 -26.71 -10.11 -4.05
CA ARG A 116 -27.23 -10.36 -5.39
C ARG A 116 -27.64 -11.82 -5.50
N LYS A 117 -28.74 -12.09 -6.20
CA LYS A 117 -29.13 -13.44 -6.60
C LYS A 117 -28.27 -13.86 -7.80
N VAL A 118 -27.53 -14.95 -7.65
CA VAL A 118 -26.75 -15.58 -8.70
C VAL A 118 -27.38 -16.95 -8.94
N VAL A 119 -27.76 -17.22 -10.18
CA VAL A 119 -28.28 -18.52 -10.58
C VAL A 119 -27.10 -19.30 -11.12
N ASP A 120 -26.79 -20.43 -10.50
CA ASP A 120 -25.77 -21.34 -11.00
C ASP A 120 -26.23 -21.90 -12.35
N ARG A 121 -25.40 -21.73 -13.39
CA ARG A 121 -25.73 -22.14 -14.77
C ARG A 121 -25.78 -23.65 -14.93
N VAL A 122 -25.12 -24.40 -14.05
CA VAL A 122 -25.03 -25.86 -14.13
C VAL A 122 -26.14 -26.52 -13.30
N THR A 123 -26.39 -26.02 -12.10
CA THR A 123 -27.33 -26.64 -11.15
C THR A 123 -28.70 -25.98 -11.12
N GLY A 124 -28.85 -24.77 -11.68
CA GLY A 124 -30.08 -23.98 -11.60
C GLY A 124 -30.39 -23.41 -10.21
N GLU A 125 -29.53 -23.67 -9.21
CA GLU A 125 -29.73 -23.21 -7.84
C GLU A 125 -29.58 -21.69 -7.73
N VAL A 126 -30.51 -21.06 -7.01
CA VAL A 126 -30.46 -19.62 -6.72
C VAL A 126 -29.66 -19.39 -5.46
N ARG A 127 -28.41 -18.96 -5.59
CA ARG A 127 -27.54 -18.59 -4.46
C ARG A 127 -27.56 -17.08 -4.23
N ARG A 128 -27.53 -16.67 -2.96
CA ARG A 128 -27.43 -15.25 -2.57
C ARG A 128 -25.99 -14.95 -2.19
N GLU A 129 -25.29 -14.23 -3.04
CA GLU A 129 -23.89 -13.86 -2.84
C GLU A 129 -23.76 -12.38 -2.49
N VAL A 130 -22.76 -12.03 -1.69
CA VAL A 130 -22.46 -10.63 -1.38
C VAL A 130 -21.80 -9.98 -2.59
N VAL A 131 -22.20 -8.76 -2.94
CA VAL A 131 -21.68 -8.08 -4.13
C VAL A 131 -20.20 -7.72 -3.94
N THR A 132 -19.32 -8.22 -4.81
CA THR A 132 -17.89 -7.86 -4.84
C THR A 132 -17.57 -7.00 -6.05
N ILE A 133 -16.51 -6.19 -5.95
CA ILE A 133 -15.98 -5.43 -7.10
C ILE A 133 -15.04 -6.36 -7.87
N GLY A 134 -15.49 -6.81 -9.05
CA GLY A 134 -14.71 -7.67 -9.93
C GLY A 134 -13.46 -6.97 -10.48
N GLU A 135 -12.37 -7.73 -10.66
CA GLU A 135 -11.10 -7.19 -11.16
C GLU A 135 -11.18 -6.64 -12.59
N ASN A 136 -12.06 -7.24 -13.40
CA ASN A 136 -12.31 -6.80 -14.78
C ASN A 136 -13.24 -5.58 -14.90
N SER A 137 -13.82 -5.10 -13.79
CA SER A 137 -14.63 -3.88 -13.81
C SER A 137 -13.78 -2.64 -14.08
N TRP A 138 -14.41 -1.55 -14.56
CA TRP A 138 -13.71 -0.28 -14.77
C TRP A 138 -13.00 0.22 -13.50
N LEU A 139 -13.69 0.13 -12.35
CA LEU A 139 -13.10 0.49 -11.06
C LEU A 139 -11.97 -0.47 -10.67
N GLY A 140 -12.14 -1.79 -10.90
CA GLY A 140 -11.09 -2.77 -10.67
C GLY A 140 -9.79 -2.46 -11.41
N ARG A 141 -9.88 -2.00 -12.66
CA ARG A 141 -8.73 -1.64 -13.50
C ARG A 141 -8.15 -0.25 -13.21
N ASN A 142 -9.01 0.73 -12.91
CA ASN A 142 -8.62 2.15 -12.79
C ASN A 142 -8.58 2.70 -11.36
N HIS A 143 -8.70 1.86 -10.33
CA HIS A 143 -8.75 2.30 -8.94
C HIS A 143 -7.55 3.15 -8.50
N LEU A 144 -6.36 2.90 -9.03
CA LEU A 144 -5.18 3.71 -8.70
C LEU A 144 -5.38 5.19 -9.07
N TYR A 145 -6.00 5.47 -10.22
CA TYR A 145 -6.32 6.83 -10.64
C TYR A 145 -7.42 7.44 -9.78
N VAL A 146 -8.46 6.66 -9.46
CA VAL A 146 -9.56 7.13 -8.59
C VAL A 146 -9.03 7.49 -7.20
N GLN A 147 -8.23 6.62 -6.60
CA GLN A 147 -7.62 6.85 -5.30
C GLN A 147 -6.69 8.05 -5.30
N PHE A 148 -5.86 8.19 -6.34
CA PHE A 148 -4.97 9.35 -6.47
C PHE A 148 -5.75 10.65 -6.69
N GLY A 149 -6.81 10.64 -7.50
CA GLY A 149 -7.70 11.79 -7.69
C GLY A 149 -8.39 12.21 -6.40
N LEU A 150 -8.93 11.24 -5.63
CA LEU A 150 -9.51 11.50 -4.30
C LEU A 150 -8.48 12.02 -3.31
N PHE A 151 -7.22 11.55 -3.38
CA PHE A 151 -6.12 12.07 -2.57
C PHE A 151 -5.79 13.52 -2.90
N VAL A 152 -5.65 13.85 -4.19
CA VAL A 152 -5.40 15.22 -4.67
C VAL A 152 -6.54 16.16 -4.27
N LEU A 153 -7.79 15.73 -4.50
CA LEU A 153 -8.98 16.49 -4.11
C LEU A 153 -9.04 16.69 -2.59
N GLY A 154 -8.78 15.64 -1.81
CA GLY A 154 -8.76 15.71 -0.35
C GLY A 154 -7.69 16.67 0.19
N LEU A 155 -6.50 16.69 -0.41
CA LEU A 155 -5.46 17.66 -0.05
C LEU A 155 -5.82 19.09 -0.49
N GLY A 156 -6.53 19.26 -1.61
CA GLY A 156 -7.06 20.55 -2.03
C GLY A 156 -8.09 21.09 -1.04
N LEU A 157 -9.08 20.26 -0.70
CA LEU A 157 -10.09 20.57 0.33
C LEU A 157 -9.46 20.87 1.69
N ARG A 158 -8.38 20.17 2.02
CA ARG A 158 -7.59 20.42 3.23
C ARG A 158 -7.05 21.86 3.25
N ILE A 159 -6.39 22.31 2.19
CA ILE A 159 -5.82 23.66 2.12
C ILE A 159 -6.90 24.75 2.07
N LEU A 160 -8.02 24.47 1.39
CA LEU A 160 -9.05 25.48 1.11
C LEU A 160 -10.05 25.65 2.25
N TYR A 161 -10.39 24.59 2.99
CA TYR A 161 -11.51 24.62 3.94
C TYR A 161 -11.18 23.99 5.29
N VAL A 162 -10.59 22.79 5.27
CA VAL A 162 -10.60 21.88 6.43
C VAL A 162 -9.44 22.14 7.42
N ASN A 163 -8.47 22.97 7.06
CA ASN A 163 -7.28 23.20 7.87
C ASN A 163 -7.54 24.12 9.08
N SER A 164 -8.28 25.23 8.90
CA SER A 164 -8.50 26.22 9.96
C SER A 164 -9.88 26.14 10.62
N ASP A 165 -10.89 25.66 9.89
CA ASP A 165 -12.25 25.54 10.41
C ASP A 165 -12.47 24.16 11.06
N ARG A 166 -12.68 24.18 12.38
CA ARG A 166 -12.92 22.99 13.19
C ARG A 166 -14.20 22.25 12.79
N PHE A 167 -15.27 22.98 12.47
CA PHE A 167 -16.55 22.39 12.10
C PHE A 167 -16.45 21.75 10.72
N ALA A 168 -15.78 22.42 9.77
CA ALA A 168 -15.51 21.86 8.45
C ALA A 168 -14.71 20.56 8.56
N LEU A 169 -13.68 20.50 9.42
CA LEU A 169 -12.93 19.27 9.68
C LEU A 169 -13.79 18.18 10.32
N GLY A 170 -14.61 18.51 11.32
CA GLY A 170 -15.51 17.57 11.96
C GLY A 170 -16.50 16.95 10.97
N ILE A 171 -17.16 17.78 10.16
CA ILE A 171 -18.09 17.36 9.12
C ILE A 171 -17.38 16.51 8.07
N PHE A 172 -16.19 16.91 7.63
CA PHE A 172 -15.41 16.16 6.65
C PHE A 172 -15.04 14.75 7.15
N LEU A 173 -14.65 14.61 8.42
CA LEU A 173 -14.33 13.32 9.03
C LEU A 173 -15.57 12.43 9.19
N ILE A 174 -16.68 12.99 9.66
CA ILE A 174 -17.97 12.27 9.77
C ILE A 174 -18.46 11.80 8.39
N ALA A 175 -18.42 12.68 7.39
CA ALA A 175 -18.78 12.34 6.02
C ALA A 175 -17.91 11.22 5.45
N THR A 176 -16.60 11.22 5.76
CA THR A 176 -15.68 10.16 5.36
C THR A 176 -16.03 8.82 6.03
N ILE A 177 -16.40 8.83 7.32
CA ILE A 177 -16.88 7.63 8.04
C ILE A 177 -18.15 7.09 7.39
N PHE A 178 -19.12 7.96 7.13
CA PHE A 178 -20.38 7.58 6.49
C PHE A 178 -20.15 6.99 5.10
N CYS A 179 -19.29 7.60 4.28
CA CYS A 179 -18.92 7.06 2.96
C CYS A 179 -18.26 5.69 3.08
N ALA A 180 -17.35 5.49 4.04
CA ALA A 180 -16.70 4.21 4.25
C ALA A 180 -17.70 3.11 4.68
N MET A 181 -18.66 3.43 5.54
CA MET A 181 -19.75 2.54 5.93
C MET A 181 -20.67 2.24 4.74
N LEU A 182 -21.04 3.25 3.95
CA LEU A 182 -21.86 3.09 2.76
C LEU A 182 -21.21 2.14 1.75
N ILE A 183 -19.91 2.30 1.49
CA ILE A 183 -19.17 1.39 0.60
C ILE A 183 -19.09 -0.03 1.20
N GLY A 184 -18.93 -0.18 2.52
CA GLY A 184 -18.96 -1.49 3.19
C GLY A 184 -20.33 -2.18 3.19
N TYR A 185 -21.42 -1.39 3.08
CA TYR A 185 -22.77 -1.88 2.86
C TYR A 185 -22.98 -2.32 1.41
N LEU A 186 -22.53 -1.50 0.44
CA LEU A 186 -22.72 -1.73 -0.99
C LEU A 186 -21.84 -2.87 -1.55
N TYR A 187 -20.62 -3.00 -1.05
CA TYR A 187 -19.62 -3.94 -1.54
C TYR A 187 -18.99 -4.74 -0.40
N ALA A 188 -18.78 -6.04 -0.64
CA ALA A 188 -18.23 -6.96 0.33
C ALA A 188 -16.77 -6.65 0.69
N GLY A 189 -16.32 -7.21 1.80
CA GLY A 189 -14.92 -7.19 2.21
C GLY A 189 -14.41 -5.78 2.52
N LYS A 190 -13.11 -5.58 2.32
CA LYS A 190 -12.40 -4.33 2.63
C LYS A 190 -12.40 -3.36 1.44
N SER A 191 -13.52 -3.26 0.72
CA SER A 191 -13.63 -2.55 -0.56
C SER A 191 -13.34 -1.05 -0.47
N TRP A 192 -13.77 -0.37 0.60
CA TRP A 192 -13.44 1.05 0.82
C TRP A 192 -11.94 1.29 0.73
N CYS A 193 -11.16 0.51 1.48
CA CYS A 193 -9.73 0.76 1.55
C CYS A 193 -8.96 0.27 0.33
N GLN A 194 -9.48 -0.75 -0.36
CA GLN A 194 -8.85 -1.27 -1.56
C GLN A 194 -9.07 -0.36 -2.78
N TYR A 195 -10.20 0.34 -2.87
CA TYR A 195 -10.62 1.02 -4.11
C TYR A 195 -10.90 2.51 -3.97
N PHE A 196 -11.26 3.01 -2.79
CA PHE A 196 -11.75 4.39 -2.62
C PHE A 196 -10.93 5.22 -1.63
N CYS A 197 -10.27 4.59 -0.65
CA CYS A 197 -9.60 5.32 0.41
C CYS A 197 -8.50 6.25 -0.15
N PRO A 198 -8.56 7.56 0.13
CA PRO A 198 -7.55 8.52 -0.34
C PRO A 198 -6.18 8.31 0.30
N MET A 199 -6.09 7.54 1.40
CA MET A 199 -4.83 7.16 2.03
C MET A 199 -4.17 5.93 1.37
N ALA A 200 -4.88 5.20 0.50
CA ALA A 200 -4.33 4.01 -0.16
C ALA A 200 -3.09 4.29 -1.04
N PRO A 201 -3.01 5.40 -1.80
CA PRO A 201 -1.78 5.78 -2.51
C PRO A 201 -0.59 5.95 -1.57
N VAL A 202 -0.82 6.59 -0.42
CA VAL A 202 0.22 6.83 0.61
C VAL A 202 0.71 5.51 1.21
N GLN A 203 -0.24 4.65 1.59
CA GLN A 203 0.04 3.30 2.07
C GLN A 203 0.82 2.49 1.05
N MET A 204 0.47 2.58 -0.23
CA MET A 204 1.15 1.88 -1.32
C MET A 204 2.59 2.37 -1.52
N VAL A 205 2.83 3.69 -1.42
CA VAL A 205 4.17 4.27 -1.58
C VAL A 205 5.10 3.90 -0.41
N TYR A 206 4.62 4.01 0.83
CA TYR A 206 5.45 3.79 2.02
C TYR A 206 5.58 2.33 2.45
N THR A 207 4.62 1.46 2.10
CA THR A 207 4.78 0.02 2.35
C THR A 207 5.88 -0.56 1.47
N GLY A 208 5.97 -0.12 0.21
CA GLY A 208 6.94 -0.65 -0.75
C GLY A 208 6.81 -2.18 -0.91
N PRO A 209 7.91 -2.89 -1.23
CA PRO A 209 7.90 -4.35 -1.23
C PRO A 209 7.87 -4.93 0.20
N ARG A 210 8.48 -4.24 1.17
CA ARG A 210 8.47 -4.64 2.58
C ARG A 210 8.67 -3.42 3.49
N SER A 211 7.96 -3.41 4.62
CA SER A 211 8.23 -2.45 5.70
C SER A 211 9.40 -2.89 6.57
N LEU A 212 9.89 -2.00 7.43
CA LEU A 212 11.08 -2.27 8.24
C LEU A 212 10.90 -3.42 9.24
N LEU A 213 9.72 -3.51 9.87
CA LEU A 213 9.36 -4.52 10.87
C LEU A 213 8.12 -5.33 10.46
N GLY A 214 7.74 -5.26 9.18
CA GLY A 214 6.62 -6.01 8.62
C GLY A 214 6.83 -7.52 8.68
N SER A 215 5.74 -8.25 8.62
CA SER A 215 5.79 -9.71 8.62
C SER A 215 6.13 -10.24 7.22
N GLN A 216 6.87 -11.35 7.16
CA GLN A 216 7.23 -12.02 5.91
C GLN A 216 6.25 -13.16 5.65
N ASN A 217 5.01 -12.83 5.25
CA ASN A 217 3.94 -13.83 5.09
C ASN A 217 4.26 -14.92 4.06
N TYR A 218 5.03 -14.59 3.03
CA TYR A 218 5.44 -15.56 2.00
C TYR A 218 6.33 -16.70 2.53
N LEU A 219 7.01 -16.49 3.67
CA LEU A 219 7.79 -17.55 4.32
C LEU A 219 6.94 -18.47 5.20
N LYS A 220 5.71 -18.06 5.55
CA LYS A 220 4.82 -18.85 6.40
C LYS A 220 3.99 -19.83 5.57
N PRO A 221 3.64 -21.01 6.10
CA PRO A 221 2.68 -21.89 5.45
C PRO A 221 1.37 -21.14 5.18
N ARG A 222 0.84 -21.18 3.97
CA ARG A 222 -0.29 -20.32 3.57
C ARG A 222 -1.63 -20.62 4.27
N ALA A 223 -1.75 -21.76 4.95
CA ALA A 223 -2.87 -22.04 5.86
C ALA A 223 -2.91 -21.09 7.07
N THR A 224 -1.82 -20.34 7.31
CA THR A 224 -1.72 -19.40 8.42
C THR A 224 -2.41 -18.09 8.07
N ILE A 225 -3.38 -17.69 8.88
CA ILE A 225 -4.10 -16.43 8.72
C ILE A 225 -3.14 -15.26 8.93
N THR A 226 -2.95 -14.40 7.92
CA THR A 226 -2.05 -13.24 8.00
C THR A 226 -2.71 -12.07 8.74
N GLN A 227 -1.89 -11.13 9.22
CA GLN A 227 -2.30 -10.10 10.18
C GLN A 227 -3.41 -9.17 9.65
N SER A 228 -3.34 -8.80 8.38
CA SER A 228 -4.30 -7.91 7.72
C SER A 228 -5.52 -8.62 7.13
N MET A 229 -5.56 -9.95 7.08
CA MET A 229 -6.73 -10.68 6.56
C MET A 229 -8.00 -10.36 7.33
N CYS A 230 -9.16 -10.52 6.67
CA CYS A 230 -10.43 -10.54 7.37
C CYS A 230 -10.48 -11.81 8.23
N ARG A 231 -10.74 -11.66 9.53
CA ARG A 231 -10.78 -12.76 10.50
C ARG A 231 -12.12 -12.78 11.21
N THR A 232 -12.54 -13.97 11.62
CA THR A 232 -13.59 -14.16 12.61
C THR A 232 -13.12 -15.19 13.62
N THR A 233 -13.66 -15.13 14.84
CA THR A 233 -13.45 -16.18 15.84
C THR A 233 -14.63 -17.14 15.78
N ASP A 234 -14.36 -18.43 15.64
CA ASP A 234 -15.40 -19.44 15.77
C ASP A 234 -15.93 -19.47 17.20
N SER A 235 -17.25 -19.32 17.35
CA SER A 235 -17.92 -19.28 18.65
C SER A 235 -17.82 -20.60 19.43
N LYS A 236 -17.57 -21.73 18.75
CA LYS A 236 -17.50 -23.06 19.38
C LYS A 236 -16.08 -23.44 19.80
N THR A 237 -15.09 -23.19 18.94
CA THR A 237 -13.70 -23.61 19.16
C THR A 237 -12.81 -22.50 19.69
N GLY A 238 -13.26 -21.24 19.63
CA GLY A 238 -12.45 -20.06 19.96
C GLY A 238 -11.28 -19.82 18.99
N GLN A 239 -11.14 -20.64 17.93
CA GLN A 239 -10.06 -20.52 16.96
C GLN A 239 -10.35 -19.42 15.94
N GLU A 240 -9.28 -18.78 15.47
CA GLU A 240 -9.37 -17.80 14.40
C GLU A 240 -9.58 -18.50 13.06
N GLN A 241 -10.56 -18.01 12.30
CA GLN A 241 -10.85 -18.49 10.95
C GLN A 241 -10.80 -17.32 9.96
N SER A 242 -10.37 -17.63 8.74
CA SER A 242 -10.35 -16.65 7.68
C SER A 242 -11.79 -16.31 7.27
N ALA A 243 -12.10 -15.03 7.22
CA ALA A 243 -13.41 -14.51 6.85
C ALA A 243 -13.31 -13.65 5.57
N CYS A 244 -12.42 -14.04 4.65
CA CYS A 244 -12.21 -13.35 3.38
C CYS A 244 -13.36 -13.68 2.43
N VAL A 245 -13.97 -12.65 1.84
CA VAL A 245 -15.20 -12.76 1.01
C VAL A 245 -14.93 -12.45 -0.47
N GLY A 246 -13.68 -12.54 -0.89
CA GLY A 246 -13.26 -12.34 -2.28
C GLY A 246 -11.83 -12.80 -2.48
N CYS A 247 -11.66 -13.92 -3.19
CA CYS A 247 -10.35 -14.40 -3.61
C CYS A 247 -9.85 -13.54 -4.75
N LYS A 248 -8.87 -12.68 -4.45
CA LYS A 248 -8.00 -12.07 -5.45
C LYS A 248 -6.67 -12.78 -5.44
N ALA A 249 -6.11 -13.05 -6.62
CA ALA A 249 -4.83 -13.71 -6.73
C ALA A 249 -3.71 -12.96 -5.99
N ALA A 250 -3.70 -11.61 -6.04
CA ALA A 250 -2.77 -10.76 -5.32
C ALA A 250 -3.52 -9.77 -4.41
N CYS A 251 -3.84 -10.21 -3.19
CA CYS A 251 -4.44 -9.37 -2.17
C CYS A 251 -3.36 -8.80 -1.23
N ILE A 252 -3.32 -7.47 -1.08
CA ILE A 252 -2.37 -6.77 -0.19
C ILE A 252 -2.52 -7.19 1.27
N ASP A 253 -3.74 -7.55 1.68
CA ASP A 253 -4.03 -8.01 3.04
C ASP A 253 -3.50 -9.44 3.31
N ILE A 254 -3.18 -10.22 2.27
CA ILE A 254 -2.57 -11.56 2.37
C ILE A 254 -1.05 -11.43 2.22
N ASP A 255 -0.59 -10.84 1.13
CA ASP A 255 0.83 -10.67 0.83
C ASP A 255 1.04 -9.31 0.13
N ALA A 256 1.56 -8.36 0.90
CA ALA A 256 1.84 -7.01 0.42
C ALA A 256 2.97 -7.01 -0.62
N GLU A 257 3.97 -7.89 -0.49
CA GLU A 257 5.09 -7.95 -1.43
C GLU A 257 4.64 -8.55 -2.77
N LYS A 258 3.82 -9.60 -2.74
CA LYS A 258 3.19 -10.14 -3.96
C LYS A 258 2.42 -9.07 -4.71
N THR A 259 1.63 -8.29 -3.98
CA THR A 259 0.80 -7.23 -4.55
C THR A 259 1.67 -6.12 -5.14
N TYR A 260 2.75 -5.75 -4.45
CA TYR A 260 3.73 -4.78 -4.96
C TYR A 260 4.29 -5.18 -6.32
N TRP A 261 4.76 -6.43 -6.48
CA TRP A 261 5.33 -6.92 -7.74
C TRP A 261 4.27 -7.14 -8.83
N THR A 262 3.06 -7.56 -8.45
CA THR A 262 1.94 -7.76 -9.40
C THR A 262 1.41 -6.45 -9.95
N ASP A 263 1.28 -5.42 -9.09
CA ASP A 263 0.78 -4.10 -9.46
C ASP A 263 1.86 -3.19 -10.04
N PHE A 264 3.11 -3.67 -10.08
CA PHE A 264 4.27 -2.90 -10.50
C PHE A 264 4.16 -2.36 -11.94
N THR A 265 3.54 -3.15 -12.82
CA THR A 265 3.34 -2.84 -14.24
C THR A 265 1.95 -2.26 -14.55
N LYS A 266 1.07 -2.14 -13.55
CA LYS A 266 -0.29 -1.64 -13.79
C LYS A 266 -0.29 -0.17 -14.25
N PRO A 267 -1.23 0.20 -15.14
CA PRO A 267 -1.42 1.60 -15.52
C PRO A 267 -1.76 2.42 -14.26
N GLY A 268 -1.15 3.59 -14.14
CA GLY A 268 -1.33 4.47 -12.98
C GLY A 268 -0.34 4.24 -11.83
N ARG A 269 0.34 3.09 -11.76
CA ARG A 269 1.34 2.83 -10.70
C ARG A 269 2.47 3.86 -10.70
N ARG A 270 3.01 4.20 -11.88
CA ARG A 270 4.04 5.24 -12.05
C ARG A 270 3.53 6.63 -11.67
N LEU A 271 2.30 6.97 -12.06
CA LEU A 271 1.68 8.24 -11.70
C LEU A 271 1.56 8.37 -10.19
N VAL A 272 1.06 7.34 -9.50
CA VAL A 272 0.93 7.35 -8.04
C VAL A 272 2.30 7.49 -7.39
N GLN A 273 3.28 6.68 -7.80
CA GLN A 273 4.58 6.67 -7.15
C GLN A 273 5.35 7.99 -7.33
N TYR A 274 5.43 8.50 -8.55
CA TYR A 274 6.18 9.71 -8.85
C TYR A 274 5.40 10.98 -8.53
N GLY A 275 4.10 10.98 -8.81
CA GLY A 275 3.20 12.08 -8.50
C GLY A 275 3.03 12.29 -7.00
N TYR A 276 3.13 11.25 -6.17
CA TYR A 276 3.07 11.41 -4.71
C TYR A 276 4.20 12.30 -4.17
N LEU A 277 5.44 12.14 -4.65
CA LEU A 277 6.53 13.04 -4.25
C LEU A 277 6.21 14.50 -4.63
N GLY A 278 5.71 14.71 -5.85
CA GLY A 278 5.27 16.03 -6.32
C GLY A 278 4.19 16.60 -5.43
N MET A 279 3.21 15.78 -5.03
CA MET A 279 2.14 16.18 -4.10
C MET A 279 2.66 16.55 -2.72
N VAL A 280 3.61 15.80 -2.17
CA VAL A 280 4.22 16.12 -0.87
C VAL A 280 4.92 17.48 -0.93
N ILE A 281 5.73 17.72 -1.96
CA ILE A 281 6.42 19.00 -2.15
C ILE A 281 5.39 20.11 -2.36
N ALA A 282 4.39 19.89 -3.22
CA ALA A 282 3.41 20.91 -3.60
C ALA A 282 2.55 21.33 -2.40
N PHE A 283 2.14 20.36 -1.58
CA PHE A 283 1.36 20.61 -0.38
C PHE A 283 2.07 21.59 0.57
N TYR A 284 3.36 21.37 0.85
CA TYR A 284 4.11 22.25 1.76
C TYR A 284 4.56 23.55 1.10
N LEU A 285 5.02 23.48 -0.15
CA LEU A 285 5.45 24.66 -0.91
C LEU A 285 4.31 25.66 -1.08
N TYR A 286 3.07 25.18 -1.23
CA TYR A 286 1.92 26.07 -1.40
C TYR A 286 1.73 27.05 -0.22
N TYR A 287 2.03 26.64 1.02
CA TYR A 287 1.95 27.56 2.17
C TYR A 287 2.92 28.74 2.03
N PHE A 288 4.13 28.47 1.52
CA PHE A 288 5.10 29.51 1.20
C PHE A 288 4.62 30.38 0.03
N LEU A 289 4.09 29.78 -1.03
CA LEU A 289 3.56 30.51 -2.20
C LEU A 289 2.34 31.37 -1.86
N TYR A 290 1.57 31.01 -0.85
CA TYR A 290 0.41 31.78 -0.36
C TYR A 290 0.81 32.91 0.59
N ALA A 291 1.69 32.64 1.57
CA ALA A 291 2.05 33.60 2.60
C ALA A 291 3.26 34.48 2.26
N GLY A 292 4.13 34.05 1.34
CA GLY A 292 5.41 34.69 1.01
C GLY A 292 6.54 34.39 1.98
N ASN A 293 6.31 33.57 3.02
CA ASN A 293 7.28 33.21 4.05
C ASN A 293 6.98 31.83 4.63
N TRP A 294 7.94 31.28 5.39
CA TRP A 294 7.81 29.98 6.04
C TRP A 294 7.21 30.06 7.46
N ASP A 295 7.18 31.25 8.07
CA ASP A 295 6.67 31.44 9.43
C ASP A 295 5.20 31.03 9.53
N TYR A 296 4.38 31.37 8.53
CA TYR A 296 2.98 30.94 8.45
C TYR A 296 2.82 29.43 8.58
N TYR A 297 3.70 28.64 7.95
CA TYR A 297 3.65 27.19 8.02
C TYR A 297 4.20 26.64 9.35
N PHE A 298 5.43 27.04 9.71
CA PHE A 298 6.15 26.46 10.86
C PHE A 298 5.58 26.85 12.22
N THR A 299 4.92 28.01 12.33
CA THR A 299 4.18 28.39 13.55
C THR A 299 2.90 27.60 13.72
N GLY A 300 2.34 27.05 12.63
CA GLY A 300 1.03 26.41 12.62
C GLY A 300 -0.14 27.39 12.54
N ALA A 301 0.09 28.66 12.18
CA ALA A 301 -0.96 29.67 12.08
C ALA A 301 -2.12 29.27 11.14
N TRP A 302 -1.83 28.47 10.12
CA TRP A 302 -2.81 27.91 9.20
C TRP A 302 -3.90 27.02 9.85
N THR A 303 -3.72 26.57 11.10
CA THR A 303 -4.74 25.75 11.80
C THR A 303 -5.83 26.58 12.46
N HIS A 304 -5.69 27.91 12.51
CA HIS A 304 -6.60 28.78 13.26
C HIS A 304 -6.77 30.17 12.61
N GLU A 305 -6.46 30.29 11.32
CA GLU A 305 -6.80 31.45 10.51
C GLU A 305 -8.33 31.60 10.40
N ARG A 306 -8.85 32.77 10.80
CA ARG A 306 -10.27 33.11 10.65
C ARG A 306 -10.61 33.32 9.17
N ASP A 307 -11.86 33.00 8.80
CA ASP A 307 -12.43 33.28 7.48
C ASP A 307 -11.71 32.61 6.29
N GLN A 308 -11.04 31.48 6.51
CA GLN A 308 -10.36 30.72 5.44
C GLN A 308 -11.28 30.34 4.28
N VAL A 309 -12.56 30.07 4.55
CA VAL A 309 -13.59 29.77 3.53
C VAL A 309 -13.85 30.98 2.63
N ALA A 310 -13.92 32.18 3.20
CA ALA A 310 -14.06 33.41 2.43
C ALA A 310 -12.79 33.69 1.60
N ASN A 311 -11.62 33.34 2.13
CA ASN A 311 -10.32 33.48 1.46
C ASN A 311 -10.09 32.46 0.33
N ALA A 312 -11.04 31.55 0.05
CA ALA A 312 -10.89 30.55 -1.03
C ALA A 312 -10.87 31.19 -2.43
N PHE A 313 -11.50 32.35 -2.60
CA PHE A 313 -11.51 33.11 -3.86
C PHE A 313 -10.60 34.35 -3.84
N ASP A 314 -9.93 34.61 -2.72
CA ASP A 314 -8.89 35.63 -2.64
C ASP A 314 -7.62 35.18 -3.41
N THR A 315 -6.67 36.09 -3.54
CA THR A 315 -5.35 35.91 -4.16
C THR A 315 -4.66 34.65 -3.63
N GLY A 316 -4.36 33.72 -4.53
CA GLY A 316 -3.76 32.42 -4.22
C GLY A 316 -2.23 32.40 -4.22
N PHE A 317 -1.58 33.31 -4.96
CA PHE A 317 -0.13 33.39 -5.06
C PHE A 317 0.38 34.76 -4.63
N TYR A 318 1.44 34.75 -3.83
CA TYR A 318 2.15 35.92 -3.37
C TYR A 318 3.66 35.66 -3.47
N LEU A 319 4.30 36.27 -4.46
CA LEU A 319 5.69 36.05 -4.83
C LEU A 319 6.39 37.40 -4.99
N TYR A 320 7.59 37.54 -4.42
CA TYR A 320 8.40 38.77 -4.53
C TYR A 320 7.64 40.06 -4.18
N ASN A 321 6.81 40.03 -3.13
CA ASN A 321 5.93 41.13 -2.72
C ASN A 321 4.87 41.54 -3.76
N HIS A 322 4.54 40.66 -4.70
CA HIS A 322 3.47 40.86 -5.66
C HIS A 322 2.40 39.77 -5.53
N ALA A 323 1.15 40.22 -5.41
CA ALA A 323 -0.04 39.38 -5.44
C ALA A 323 -0.41 39.06 -6.89
N ILE A 324 -0.46 37.77 -7.25
CA ILE A 324 -0.91 37.34 -8.57
C ILE A 324 -2.42 37.07 -8.50
N PRO A 325 -3.25 37.66 -9.38
CA PRO A 325 -4.72 37.59 -9.30
C PRO A 325 -5.30 36.26 -9.79
N ILE A 326 -4.76 35.14 -9.28
CA ILE A 326 -5.31 33.79 -9.47
C ILE A 326 -5.98 33.40 -8.15
N PRO A 327 -7.27 33.04 -8.14
CA PRO A 327 -7.95 32.65 -6.91
C PRO A 327 -7.28 31.44 -6.25
N LYS A 328 -7.24 31.44 -4.91
CA LYS A 328 -6.64 30.38 -4.07
C LYS A 328 -7.13 28.99 -4.48
N ALA A 329 -8.42 28.83 -4.75
CA ALA A 329 -9.03 27.58 -5.22
C ALA A 329 -8.31 27.00 -6.45
N PHE A 330 -7.97 27.82 -7.45
CA PHE A 330 -7.25 27.37 -8.65
C PHE A 330 -5.74 27.26 -8.40
N ALA A 331 -5.16 28.20 -7.66
CA ALA A 331 -3.73 28.23 -7.37
C ALA A 331 -3.24 26.93 -6.70
N VAL A 332 -4.03 26.37 -5.78
CA VAL A 332 -3.74 25.07 -5.14
C VAL A 332 -3.61 23.95 -6.18
N PHE A 333 -4.64 23.76 -7.01
CA PHE A 333 -4.65 22.66 -7.98
C PHE A 333 -3.64 22.87 -9.12
N ILE A 334 -3.37 24.10 -9.52
CA ILE A 334 -2.30 24.41 -10.48
C ILE A 334 -0.94 23.99 -9.90
N THR A 335 -0.66 24.36 -8.64
CA THR A 335 0.60 23.98 -7.96
C THR A 335 0.74 22.46 -7.89
N PHE A 336 -0.34 21.75 -7.55
CA PHE A 336 -0.37 20.30 -7.53
C PHE A 336 -0.10 19.69 -8.91
N ALA A 337 -0.81 20.16 -9.95
CA ALA A 337 -0.66 19.65 -11.30
C ALA A 337 0.76 19.85 -11.85
N VAL A 338 1.33 21.05 -11.66
CA VAL A 338 2.69 21.37 -12.11
C VAL A 338 3.72 20.50 -11.41
N LEU A 339 3.67 20.38 -10.09
CA LEU A 339 4.67 19.58 -9.38
C LEU A 339 4.50 18.08 -9.60
N ILE A 340 3.27 17.57 -9.73
CA ILE A 340 3.04 16.17 -10.16
C ILE A 340 3.68 15.94 -11.53
N ALA A 341 3.48 16.84 -12.49
CA ALA A 341 4.04 16.70 -13.83
C ALA A 341 5.59 16.75 -13.81
N ILE A 342 6.18 17.64 -13.01
CA ILE A 342 7.64 17.75 -12.84
C ILE A 342 8.20 16.46 -12.24
N THR A 343 7.64 15.95 -11.14
CA THR A 343 8.18 14.73 -10.51
C THR A 343 7.92 13.48 -11.34
N LEU A 344 6.80 13.42 -12.06
CA LEU A 344 6.51 12.35 -13.01
C LEU A 344 7.52 12.32 -14.17
N THR A 345 7.77 13.46 -14.81
CA THR A 345 8.76 13.57 -15.88
C THR A 345 10.17 13.27 -15.39
N LEU A 346 10.54 13.77 -14.21
CA LEU A 346 11.81 13.46 -13.56
C LEU A 346 11.97 11.96 -13.30
N GLY A 347 10.94 11.28 -12.78
CA GLY A 347 10.97 9.84 -12.54
C GLY A 347 11.22 9.05 -13.83
N LEU A 348 10.51 9.40 -14.90
CA LEU A 348 10.68 8.76 -16.22
C LEU A 348 12.07 9.00 -16.83
N ILE A 349 12.65 10.18 -16.62
CA ILE A 349 14.03 10.48 -17.06
C ILE A 349 15.04 9.67 -16.24
N LEU A 350 14.87 9.61 -14.92
CA LEU A 350 15.77 8.87 -14.02
C LEU A 350 15.75 7.36 -14.29
N GLU A 351 14.60 6.76 -14.62
CA GLU A 351 14.53 5.35 -15.05
C GLU A 351 15.45 5.09 -16.27
N LYS A 352 15.36 5.94 -17.29
CA LYS A 352 16.17 5.84 -18.51
C LYS A 352 17.65 6.06 -18.23
N LEU A 353 17.99 7.06 -17.41
CA LEU A 353 19.37 7.36 -17.02
C LEU A 353 19.99 6.24 -16.19
N CYS A 354 19.25 5.71 -15.20
CA CYS A 354 19.69 4.60 -14.37
C CYS A 354 20.09 3.39 -15.22
N ARG A 355 19.25 3.03 -16.20
CA ARG A 355 19.56 1.97 -17.17
C ARG A 355 20.82 2.28 -17.97
N LYS A 356 20.94 3.48 -18.52
CA LYS A 356 22.09 3.88 -19.37
C LYS A 356 23.41 3.86 -18.58
N VAL A 357 23.41 4.34 -17.34
CA VAL A 357 24.59 4.38 -16.47
C VAL A 357 25.04 2.97 -16.09
N ILE A 358 24.11 2.08 -15.76
CA ILE A 358 24.48 0.74 -15.27
C ILE A 358 24.92 -0.17 -16.41
N VAL A 359 24.30 -0.04 -17.60
CA VAL A 359 24.77 -0.71 -18.83
C VAL A 359 26.20 -0.27 -19.17
N ARG A 360 26.52 1.03 -19.04
CA ARG A 360 27.89 1.54 -19.22
C ARG A 360 28.90 0.95 -18.23
N LYS A 361 28.46 0.54 -17.04
CA LYS A 361 29.29 -0.16 -16.04
C LYS A 361 29.39 -1.67 -16.27
N GLY A 362 28.97 -2.15 -17.45
CA GLY A 362 29.08 -3.56 -17.84
C GLY A 362 28.04 -4.50 -17.21
N ARG A 363 27.01 -3.96 -16.53
CA ARG A 363 25.93 -4.77 -15.93
C ARG A 363 24.62 -4.52 -16.67
N ALA A 364 24.04 -5.55 -17.27
CA ALA A 364 22.69 -5.47 -17.82
C ALA A 364 21.67 -5.54 -16.68
N ILE A 365 20.87 -4.49 -16.52
CA ILE A 365 19.76 -4.43 -15.55
C ILE A 365 18.43 -4.48 -16.31
N SER A 366 17.46 -5.22 -15.75
CA SER A 366 16.11 -5.30 -16.29
C SER A 366 15.37 -3.97 -16.12
N GLN A 367 14.41 -3.68 -17.01
CA GLN A 367 13.60 -2.47 -16.89
C GLN A 367 12.87 -2.39 -15.53
N GLU A 368 12.39 -3.53 -15.04
CA GLU A 368 11.70 -3.61 -13.74
C GLU A 368 12.62 -3.22 -12.58
N GLN A 369 13.87 -3.66 -12.60
CA GLN A 369 14.83 -3.35 -11.54
C GLN A 369 15.24 -1.87 -11.56
N ALA A 370 15.42 -1.27 -12.74
CA ALA A 370 15.66 0.18 -12.85
C ALA A 370 14.47 0.99 -12.29
N GLN A 371 13.24 0.61 -12.64
CA GLN A 371 12.03 1.23 -12.10
C GLN A 371 11.92 1.05 -10.58
N HIS A 372 12.29 -0.12 -10.04
CA HIS A 372 12.23 -0.37 -8.59
C HIS A 372 13.22 0.51 -7.82
N ILE A 373 14.43 0.69 -8.35
CA ILE A 373 15.43 1.58 -7.75
C ILE A 373 14.88 3.01 -7.68
N VAL A 374 14.35 3.53 -8.79
CA VAL A 374 13.79 4.89 -8.82
C VAL A 374 12.56 5.01 -7.91
N PHE A 375 11.67 4.00 -7.87
CA PHE A 375 10.54 3.96 -6.94
C PHE A 375 10.99 4.08 -5.48
N THR A 376 12.04 3.33 -5.11
CA THR A 376 12.60 3.32 -3.75
C THR A 376 13.21 4.68 -3.40
N LEU A 377 13.94 5.30 -4.33
CA LEU A 377 14.48 6.65 -4.14
C LEU A 377 13.36 7.69 -3.95
N PHE A 378 12.31 7.64 -4.77
CA PHE A 378 11.16 8.55 -4.62
C PHE A 378 10.42 8.34 -3.30
N THR A 379 10.24 7.09 -2.84
CA THR A 379 9.63 6.82 -1.54
C THR A 379 10.45 7.44 -0.41
N VAL A 380 11.76 7.19 -0.35
CA VAL A 380 12.58 7.70 0.76
C VAL A 380 12.70 9.22 0.72
N THR A 381 12.84 9.83 -0.47
CA THR A 381 12.83 11.29 -0.61
C THR A 381 11.49 11.87 -0.18
N SER A 382 10.36 11.23 -0.54
CA SER A 382 9.04 11.68 -0.10
C SER A 382 8.87 11.57 1.42
N PHE A 383 9.42 10.52 2.05
CA PHE A 383 9.39 10.33 3.49
C PHE A 383 10.17 11.42 4.22
N TRP A 384 11.42 11.69 3.80
CA TRP A 384 12.23 12.75 4.41
C TRP A 384 11.65 14.14 4.16
N THR A 385 11.14 14.40 2.96
CA THR A 385 10.46 15.67 2.66
C THR A 385 9.23 15.82 3.55
N PHE A 386 8.41 14.78 3.67
CA PHE A 386 7.22 14.80 4.51
C PHE A 386 7.56 15.13 5.97
N PHE A 387 8.54 14.44 6.58
CA PHE A 387 8.90 14.69 7.98
C PHE A 387 9.73 15.97 8.20
N SER A 388 10.30 16.54 7.14
CA SER A 388 10.96 17.85 7.22
C SER A 388 9.97 18.99 7.48
N TYR A 389 8.69 18.82 7.11
CA TYR A 389 7.64 19.83 7.26
C TYR A 389 6.47 19.36 8.14
N GLY A 390 5.91 18.16 7.89
CA GLY A 390 4.59 17.73 8.38
C GLY A 390 4.37 17.72 9.89
N ALA A 391 5.40 17.43 10.68
CA ALA A 391 5.31 17.44 12.15
C ALA A 391 5.93 18.70 12.78
N ARG A 392 6.55 19.58 11.97
CA ARG A 392 7.29 20.75 12.46
C ARG A 392 6.47 21.72 13.29
N PRO A 393 5.19 22.02 12.96
CA PRO A 393 4.41 22.91 13.82
C PRO A 393 4.39 22.43 15.26
N SER A 394 4.20 21.14 15.51
CA SER A 394 4.22 20.60 16.87
C SER A 394 5.65 20.45 17.43
N LEU A 395 6.61 20.02 16.61
CA LEU A 395 7.97 19.73 17.07
C LEU A 395 8.80 20.99 17.38
N ASN A 396 8.60 22.09 16.66
CA ASN A 396 9.33 23.34 16.88
C ASN A 396 9.00 24.01 18.22
N ARG A 397 8.00 23.49 18.95
CA ARG A 397 7.64 23.90 20.31
C ARG A 397 8.37 23.08 21.40
N LEU A 398 9.07 22.01 21.02
CA LEU A 398 9.85 21.19 21.93
C LEU A 398 11.25 21.80 22.13
N PRO A 399 11.93 21.48 23.26
CA PRO A 399 13.33 21.82 23.44
C PRO A 399 14.24 21.21 22.35
N ASP A 400 15.45 21.75 22.21
CA ASP A 400 16.37 21.39 21.12
C ASP A 400 16.76 19.89 21.10
N TYR A 401 17.02 19.30 22.27
CA TYR A 401 17.42 17.89 22.37
C TYR A 401 16.40 16.90 21.79
N PRO A 402 15.11 16.89 22.22
CA PRO A 402 14.10 16.01 21.62
C PRO A 402 13.84 16.32 20.14
N LEU A 403 13.97 17.58 19.70
CA LEU A 403 13.86 17.94 18.29
C LEU A 403 14.97 17.30 17.45
N PHE A 404 16.23 17.37 17.89
CA PHE A 404 17.36 16.74 17.21
C PHE A 404 17.28 15.21 17.24
N ALA A 405 16.87 14.63 18.37
CA ALA A 405 16.65 13.18 18.48
C ALA A 405 15.58 12.70 17.49
N PHE A 406 14.47 13.44 17.34
CA PHE A 406 13.44 13.13 16.36
C PHE A 406 13.98 13.20 14.93
N ASN A 407 14.72 14.27 14.58
CA ASN A 407 15.32 14.41 13.25
C ASN A 407 16.26 13.23 12.93
N ALA A 408 17.14 12.87 13.88
CA ALA A 408 18.05 11.75 13.74
C ALA A 408 17.31 10.41 13.54
N LEU A 409 16.23 10.18 14.31
CA LEU A 409 15.39 8.99 14.18
C LEU A 409 14.78 8.88 12.78
N ILE A 410 14.21 9.97 12.25
CA ILE A 410 13.60 9.98 10.90
C ILE A 410 14.64 9.67 9.81
N VAL A 411 15.82 10.28 9.89
CA VAL A 411 16.91 10.02 8.93
C VAL A 411 17.35 8.56 9.00
N LEU A 412 17.52 8.03 10.22
CA LEU A 412 17.92 6.64 10.46
C LEU A 412 16.88 5.66 9.92
N VAL A 413 15.60 5.86 10.23
CA VAL A 413 14.50 4.99 9.76
C VAL A 413 14.42 4.97 8.24
N GLY A 414 14.47 6.14 7.59
CA GLY A 414 14.46 6.23 6.12
C GLY A 414 15.69 5.57 5.49
N SER A 415 16.87 5.74 6.09
CA SER A 415 18.13 5.12 5.61
C SER A 415 18.13 3.61 5.75
N LEU A 416 17.67 3.07 6.89
CA LEU A 416 17.55 1.63 7.11
C LEU A 416 16.56 0.99 6.15
N TRP A 417 15.41 1.64 5.94
CA TRP A 417 14.42 1.18 4.97
C TRP A 417 14.98 1.19 3.54
N LEU A 418 15.69 2.26 3.15
CA LEU A 418 16.37 2.36 1.85
C LEU A 418 17.39 1.25 1.68
N TYR A 419 18.30 1.07 2.63
CA TYR A 419 19.34 0.03 2.57
C TYR A 419 18.73 -1.37 2.38
N ARG A 420 17.67 -1.67 3.13
CA ARG A 420 16.98 -2.97 3.08
C ARG A 420 16.21 -3.17 1.76
N THR A 421 15.66 -2.11 1.18
CA THR A 421 14.78 -2.21 0.01
C THR A 421 15.52 -2.08 -1.31
N PHE A 422 16.60 -1.29 -1.37
CA PHE A 422 17.28 -0.90 -2.61
C PHE A 422 17.76 -2.09 -3.48
N ARG A 423 18.17 -3.20 -2.86
CA ARG A 423 18.65 -4.40 -3.58
C ARG A 423 17.59 -5.47 -3.79
N ARG A 424 16.34 -5.24 -3.35
CA ARG A 424 15.28 -6.25 -3.45
C ARG A 424 14.89 -6.45 -4.91
N THR A 425 14.64 -7.70 -5.30
CA THR A 425 14.22 -8.05 -6.65
C THR A 425 13.03 -8.99 -6.63
N ARG A 426 12.25 -8.99 -7.71
CA ARG A 426 11.13 -9.92 -7.91
C ARG A 426 11.57 -11.37 -7.88
N THR A 427 12.70 -11.69 -8.52
CA THR A 427 13.26 -13.05 -8.56
C THR A 427 13.63 -13.54 -7.17
N GLN A 428 14.20 -12.68 -6.32
CA GLN A 428 14.48 -13.03 -4.93
C GLN A 428 13.19 -13.36 -4.16
N TYR A 429 12.13 -12.57 -4.34
CA TYR A 429 10.82 -12.87 -3.75
C TYR A 429 10.24 -14.21 -4.25
N GLU A 430 10.26 -14.46 -5.56
CA GLU A 430 9.73 -15.68 -6.16
C GLU A 430 10.49 -16.92 -5.65
N ARG A 431 11.82 -16.85 -5.55
CA ARG A 431 12.65 -17.89 -4.96
C ARG A 431 12.27 -18.16 -3.52
N GLU A 432 12.29 -17.14 -2.66
CA GLU A 432 11.97 -17.28 -1.23
C GLU A 432 10.55 -17.85 -1.00
N ASN A 433 9.58 -17.47 -1.83
CA ASN A 433 8.21 -17.98 -1.75
C ASN A 433 8.11 -19.46 -2.15
N MET A 434 8.86 -19.88 -3.17
CA MET A 434 8.90 -21.28 -3.60
C MET A 434 9.68 -22.20 -2.66
N THR A 435 10.61 -21.64 -1.86
CA THR A 435 11.46 -22.40 -0.93
C THR A 435 10.66 -23.31 -0.01
N THR A 436 9.51 -22.87 0.50
CA THR A 436 8.69 -23.68 1.41
C THR A 436 8.11 -24.91 0.72
N SER A 437 7.62 -24.75 -0.52
CA SER A 437 7.12 -25.89 -1.31
C SER A 437 8.26 -26.80 -1.75
N LEU A 438 9.39 -26.24 -2.18
CA LEU A 438 10.60 -27.00 -2.52
C LEU A 438 11.09 -27.83 -1.33
N ARG A 439 11.18 -27.22 -0.14
CA ARG A 439 11.58 -27.92 1.10
C ARG A 439 10.67 -29.11 1.38
N LYS A 440 9.35 -28.96 1.25
CA LYS A 440 8.41 -30.07 1.43
C LYS A 440 8.59 -31.20 0.42
N GLN A 441 8.90 -30.88 -0.84
CA GLN A 441 9.15 -31.91 -1.84
C GLN A 441 10.51 -32.58 -1.61
N LEU A 442 11.53 -31.81 -1.22
CA LEU A 442 12.85 -32.34 -0.85
C LEU A 442 12.79 -33.23 0.39
N GLN A 443 11.94 -32.95 1.38
CA GLN A 443 11.74 -33.84 2.53
C GLN A 443 11.18 -35.22 2.14
N LYS A 444 10.47 -35.33 1.01
CA LYS A 444 9.96 -36.63 0.50
C LYS A 444 11.03 -37.43 -0.24
N LEU A 445 12.04 -36.75 -0.75
CA LEU A 445 13.21 -37.35 -1.36
C LEU A 445 14.17 -37.60 -0.19
N SER A 446 14.36 -38.84 0.26
CA SER A 446 15.26 -39.14 1.36
C SER A 446 16.72 -38.75 1.00
N ILE A 447 17.12 -37.49 1.23
CA ILE A 447 18.47 -36.97 0.95
C ILE A 447 19.43 -37.47 2.02
N GLU A 448 20.61 -37.94 1.60
CA GLU A 448 21.63 -38.40 2.54
C GLU A 448 22.12 -37.28 3.47
N PRO A 449 22.22 -37.52 4.79
CA PRO A 449 22.65 -36.51 5.78
C PRO A 449 24.06 -35.95 5.54
N THR A 450 24.90 -36.71 4.83
CA THR A 450 26.27 -36.33 4.45
C THR A 450 26.30 -35.13 3.50
N LEU A 451 25.28 -34.98 2.64
CA LEU A 451 25.15 -33.86 1.72
C LEU A 451 24.73 -32.55 2.42
N LEU A 452 24.21 -32.65 3.64
CA LEU A 452 23.71 -31.53 4.43
C LEU A 452 24.66 -31.13 5.57
N GLU A 453 25.87 -31.70 5.63
CA GLU A 453 26.85 -31.45 6.70
C GLU A 453 26.26 -31.68 8.11
N GLY A 454 25.29 -32.61 8.24
CA GLY A 454 24.58 -32.86 9.50
C GLY A 454 23.51 -31.83 9.89
N ARG A 455 23.24 -30.81 9.06
CA ARG A 455 22.14 -29.84 9.25
C ARG A 455 20.83 -30.41 8.75
N SER A 456 19.72 -29.96 9.33
CA SER A 456 18.39 -30.31 8.84
C SER A 456 17.99 -29.47 7.62
N LEU A 457 17.06 -29.96 6.80
CA LEU A 457 16.49 -29.20 5.68
C LEU A 457 15.78 -27.90 6.13
N ASP A 458 15.35 -27.84 7.39
CA ASP A 458 14.67 -26.68 7.97
C ASP A 458 15.64 -25.53 8.29
N ASP A 459 16.93 -25.84 8.53
CA ASP A 459 17.96 -24.85 8.85
C ASP A 459 18.57 -24.17 7.61
N LEU A 460 18.24 -24.66 6.42
CA LEU A 460 18.79 -24.14 5.16
C LEU A 460 18.07 -22.85 4.72
N THR A 461 18.88 -21.89 4.29
CA THR A 461 18.43 -20.65 3.64
C THR A 461 17.79 -20.93 2.27
N PRO A 462 16.96 -20.00 1.76
CA PRO A 462 16.38 -20.11 0.42
C PRO A 462 17.40 -20.37 -0.68
N ASP A 463 18.54 -19.67 -0.65
CA ASP A 463 19.59 -19.83 -1.65
C ASP A 463 20.28 -21.20 -1.53
N GLU A 464 20.53 -21.68 -0.31
CA GLU A 464 21.08 -23.03 -0.07
C GLU A 464 20.13 -24.12 -0.61
N ILE A 465 18.82 -23.98 -0.42
CA ILE A 465 17.82 -24.92 -0.95
C ILE A 465 17.81 -24.91 -2.49
N TYR A 466 17.89 -23.73 -3.11
CA TYR A 466 18.01 -23.64 -4.56
C TYR A 466 19.32 -24.22 -5.07
N THR A 467 20.44 -24.03 -4.36
CA THR A 467 21.70 -24.70 -4.72
C THR A 467 21.60 -26.20 -4.57
N LEU A 468 20.90 -26.72 -3.55
CA LEU A 468 20.68 -28.15 -3.38
C LEU A 468 19.87 -28.73 -4.55
N VAL A 469 18.80 -28.04 -4.95
CA VAL A 469 18.01 -28.40 -6.14
C VAL A 469 18.86 -28.37 -7.41
N LYS A 470 19.80 -27.43 -7.50
CA LYS A 470 20.76 -27.33 -8.61
C LYS A 470 21.81 -28.45 -8.56
N VAL A 471 22.22 -28.92 -7.38
CA VAL A 471 23.17 -30.05 -7.24
C VAL A 471 22.46 -31.39 -7.51
N LEU A 472 21.17 -31.47 -7.20
CA LEU A 472 20.29 -32.59 -7.57
C LEU A 472 20.10 -32.75 -9.10
N GLN A 473 20.76 -31.93 -9.93
CA GLN A 473 20.86 -32.10 -11.38
C GLN A 473 21.43 -33.47 -11.80
N GLY A 474 22.17 -34.16 -10.93
CA GLY A 474 22.63 -35.53 -11.17
C GLY A 474 21.56 -36.62 -11.07
N VAL A 475 20.31 -36.27 -10.71
CA VAL A 475 19.22 -37.23 -10.44
C VAL A 475 18.32 -37.39 -11.68
N SER A 476 17.64 -38.54 -11.80
CA SER A 476 16.83 -38.91 -12.97
C SER A 476 15.84 -37.82 -13.42
N GLN A 477 15.64 -37.71 -14.74
CA GLN A 477 14.73 -36.72 -15.35
C GLN A 477 13.29 -36.84 -14.81
N GLN A 478 12.84 -38.06 -14.54
CA GLN A 478 11.52 -38.31 -13.95
C GLN A 478 11.37 -37.70 -12.55
N LEU A 479 12.40 -37.76 -11.71
CA LEU A 479 12.34 -37.18 -10.37
C LEU A 479 12.28 -35.65 -10.40
N ARG A 480 12.99 -35.01 -11.34
CA ARG A 480 12.92 -33.57 -11.56
C ARG A 480 11.51 -33.15 -11.96
N LEU A 481 10.90 -33.87 -12.90
CA LEU A 481 9.54 -33.60 -13.34
C LEU A 481 8.50 -33.84 -12.24
N GLN A 482 8.65 -34.90 -11.44
CA GLN A 482 7.78 -35.17 -10.29
C GLN A 482 7.90 -34.09 -9.21
N THR A 483 9.13 -33.68 -8.87
CA THR A 483 9.40 -32.59 -7.93
C THR A 483 8.75 -31.29 -8.41
N TYR A 484 8.96 -30.98 -9.69
CA TYR A 484 8.37 -29.80 -10.34
C TYR A 484 6.84 -29.83 -10.31
N THR A 485 6.24 -30.97 -10.65
CA THR A 485 4.79 -31.20 -10.59
C THR A 485 4.26 -31.00 -9.17
N GLY A 486 4.96 -31.51 -8.16
CA GLY A 486 4.61 -31.33 -6.76
C GLY A 486 4.64 -29.86 -6.32
N VAL A 487 5.68 -29.11 -6.73
CA VAL A 487 5.79 -27.67 -6.45
C VAL A 487 4.68 -26.88 -7.14
N VAL A 488 4.41 -27.14 -8.43
CA VAL A 488 3.36 -26.44 -9.19
C VAL A 488 1.98 -26.74 -8.59
N LEU A 489 1.72 -28.00 -8.26
CA LEU A 489 0.49 -28.40 -7.57
C LEU A 489 0.33 -27.68 -6.24
N ASP A 490 1.39 -27.61 -5.43
CA ASP A 490 1.37 -26.88 -4.16
C ASP A 490 1.12 -25.37 -4.38
N LEU A 491 1.73 -24.75 -5.39
CA LEU A 491 1.52 -23.34 -5.74
C LEU A 491 0.09 -23.06 -6.18
N LEU A 492 -0.53 -23.95 -6.96
CA LEU A 492 -1.91 -23.85 -7.40
C LEU A 492 -2.90 -24.06 -6.24
N ARG A 493 -2.68 -25.08 -5.40
CA ARG A 493 -3.46 -25.31 -4.16
C ARG A 493 -3.40 -24.10 -3.24
N GLN A 494 -2.23 -23.50 -3.13
CA GLN A 494 -1.99 -22.31 -2.33
C GLN A 494 -2.52 -21.02 -2.98
N GLN A 495 -3.05 -21.06 -4.21
CA GLN A 495 -3.45 -19.89 -4.99
C GLN A 495 -2.32 -18.83 -5.08
N THR A 496 -1.06 -19.29 -5.05
CA THR A 496 0.10 -18.43 -5.30
C THR A 496 0.08 -17.93 -6.73
N THR A 497 -0.37 -18.77 -7.64
CA THR A 497 -0.43 -18.49 -9.07
C THR A 497 -1.74 -19.07 -9.60
N SER A 498 -2.26 -18.48 -10.67
CA SER A 498 -3.27 -19.15 -11.50
C SER A 498 -2.58 -20.13 -12.43
N ALA A 499 -3.34 -21.05 -13.02
CA ALA A 499 -2.82 -21.96 -14.05
C ALA A 499 -2.22 -21.19 -15.24
N SER A 500 -2.78 -20.04 -15.59
CA SER A 500 -2.24 -19.16 -16.64
C SER A 500 -0.97 -18.40 -16.22
N GLY A 501 -0.82 -18.10 -14.93
CA GLY A 501 0.31 -17.33 -14.40
C GLY A 501 1.49 -18.19 -13.92
N SER A 502 1.28 -19.50 -13.73
CA SER A 502 2.29 -20.44 -13.24
C SER A 502 3.47 -20.60 -14.20
N PHE A 503 3.24 -20.48 -15.51
CA PHE A 503 4.28 -20.61 -16.54
C PHE A 503 5.41 -19.59 -16.36
N GLU A 504 5.05 -18.32 -16.18
CA GLU A 504 6.02 -17.24 -15.96
C GLU A 504 6.59 -17.27 -14.54
N PHE A 505 5.74 -17.49 -13.53
CA PHE A 505 6.20 -17.53 -12.13
C PHE A 505 7.21 -18.65 -11.86
N CYS A 506 7.03 -19.82 -12.46
CA CYS A 506 7.92 -20.96 -12.31
C CYS A 506 9.06 -20.97 -13.35
N ARG A 507 9.21 -19.94 -14.18
CA ARG A 507 10.20 -19.91 -15.28
C ARG A 507 11.62 -20.17 -14.79
N GLN A 508 12.02 -19.51 -13.71
CA GLN A 508 13.36 -19.67 -13.17
C GLN A 508 13.60 -21.08 -12.61
N LEU A 509 12.63 -21.63 -11.88
CA LEU A 509 12.70 -23.00 -11.38
C LEU A 509 12.79 -24.02 -12.52
N ARG A 510 12.06 -23.81 -13.62
CA ARG A 510 12.16 -24.66 -14.81
C ARG A 510 13.56 -24.61 -15.43
N GLN A 511 14.14 -23.41 -15.54
CA GLN A 511 15.51 -23.24 -16.03
C GLN A 511 16.53 -23.90 -15.12
N ASP A 512 16.40 -23.75 -13.80
CA ASP A 512 17.30 -24.35 -12.81
C ASP A 512 17.24 -25.90 -12.82
N LEU A 513 16.05 -26.46 -13.09
CA LEU A 513 15.82 -27.91 -13.26
C LEU A 513 16.07 -28.43 -14.69
N GLN A 514 16.39 -27.57 -15.66
CA GLN A 514 16.50 -27.87 -17.09
C GLN A 514 15.26 -28.55 -17.69
N LEU A 515 14.07 -28.09 -17.31
CA LEU A 515 12.80 -28.55 -17.87
C LEU A 515 12.40 -27.69 -19.07
N THR A 516 11.80 -28.33 -20.08
CA THR A 516 11.33 -27.65 -21.29
C THR A 516 10.00 -26.92 -21.05
N ASP A 517 9.61 -26.06 -22.00
CA ASP A 517 8.28 -25.46 -22.00
C ASP A 517 7.18 -26.53 -22.12
N ALA A 518 7.42 -27.58 -22.92
CA ALA A 518 6.50 -28.70 -23.07
C ALA A 518 6.28 -29.46 -21.74
N ASP A 519 7.34 -29.64 -20.94
CA ASP A 519 7.25 -30.28 -19.62
C ASP A 519 6.35 -29.50 -18.66
N HIS A 520 6.27 -28.17 -18.80
CA HIS A 520 5.33 -27.39 -17.99
C HIS A 520 3.88 -27.65 -18.39
N PHE A 521 3.58 -27.67 -19.68
CA PHE A 521 2.22 -27.88 -20.15
C PHE A 521 1.75 -29.30 -19.85
N SER A 522 2.61 -30.32 -20.00
CA SER A 522 2.30 -31.68 -19.58
C SER A 522 2.07 -31.79 -18.07
N THR A 523 2.82 -31.03 -17.26
CA THR A 523 2.59 -30.94 -15.80
C THR A 523 1.20 -30.36 -15.49
N ILE A 524 0.79 -29.28 -16.18
CA ILE A 524 -0.53 -28.68 -15.99
C ILE A 524 -1.65 -29.61 -16.44
N GLU A 525 -1.49 -30.32 -17.57
CA GLU A 525 -2.44 -31.33 -18.03
C GLU A 525 -2.57 -32.49 -17.05
N THR A 526 -1.45 -32.97 -16.51
CA THR A 526 -1.44 -34.02 -15.48
C THR A 526 -2.15 -33.55 -14.21
N ILE A 527 -1.92 -32.30 -13.78
CA ILE A 527 -2.63 -31.71 -12.65
C ILE A 527 -4.12 -31.56 -12.96
N ALA A 528 -4.49 -31.20 -14.18
CA ALA A 528 -5.88 -31.06 -14.60
C ALA A 528 -6.63 -32.40 -14.61
N ALA A 529 -5.97 -33.47 -15.04
CA ALA A 529 -6.52 -34.83 -15.02
C ALA A 529 -6.69 -35.35 -13.58
N THR A 530 -5.70 -35.12 -12.71
CA THR A 530 -5.69 -35.71 -11.36
C THR A 530 -6.37 -34.85 -10.30
N ASN A 531 -6.46 -33.53 -10.49
CA ASN A 531 -7.03 -32.57 -9.52
C ASN A 531 -7.84 -31.45 -10.21
N SER A 532 -8.88 -31.82 -10.97
CA SER A 532 -9.73 -30.90 -11.75
C SER A 532 -10.39 -29.78 -10.91
N GLU A 533 -10.65 -30.03 -9.63
CA GLU A 533 -11.25 -29.08 -8.69
C GLU A 533 -10.40 -27.82 -8.46
N ILE A 534 -9.06 -27.95 -8.49
CA ILE A 534 -8.12 -26.86 -8.20
C ILE A 534 -8.13 -25.81 -9.33
N LEU A 535 -8.36 -26.25 -10.57
CA LEU A 535 -8.38 -25.38 -11.73
C LEU A 535 -9.74 -24.68 -11.91
N SER A 536 -10.82 -25.35 -11.51
CA SER A 536 -12.20 -24.86 -11.62
C SER A 536 -12.47 -23.63 -10.76
N GLY A 537 -11.81 -23.49 -9.62
CA GLY A 537 -11.93 -22.33 -8.72
C GLY A 537 -11.25 -21.03 -9.19
N SER A 538 -10.58 -21.05 -10.35
CA SER A 538 -9.76 -19.94 -10.85
C SER A 538 -10.22 -19.32 -12.17
N GLN A 539 -11.37 -19.71 -12.73
CA GLN A 539 -11.81 -19.21 -14.04
C GLN A 539 -12.23 -17.73 -14.01
N PRO A 540 -11.56 -16.85 -14.80
CA PRO A 540 -12.26 -15.77 -15.48
C PRO A 540 -13.11 -16.37 -16.62
N SER A 541 -14.12 -15.61 -17.05
CA SER A 541 -15.08 -15.94 -18.11
C SER A 541 -14.48 -16.74 -19.29
N THR A 542 -15.25 -17.74 -19.72
CA THR A 542 -15.00 -18.78 -20.74
C THR A 542 -14.56 -18.27 -22.13
N GLU A 543 -14.44 -16.95 -22.34
CA GLU A 543 -13.91 -16.34 -23.58
C GLU A 543 -12.39 -16.54 -23.73
N ALA A 544 -11.62 -16.63 -22.64
CA ALA A 544 -10.16 -16.74 -22.71
C ALA A 544 -9.66 -18.13 -23.17
N PHE A 545 -10.46 -19.18 -22.96
CA PHE A 545 -10.12 -20.54 -23.41
C PHE A 545 -10.18 -20.67 -24.94
N HIS A 546 -11.11 -19.97 -25.60
CA HIS A 546 -11.18 -19.99 -27.06
C HIS A 546 -10.01 -19.27 -27.71
N THR A 547 -9.50 -18.17 -27.12
CA THR A 547 -8.35 -17.43 -27.68
C THR A 547 -7.04 -18.20 -27.53
N ALA A 548 -6.80 -18.86 -26.38
CA ALA A 548 -5.58 -19.63 -26.14
C ALA A 548 -5.50 -20.91 -27.00
N VAL A 549 -6.62 -21.64 -27.15
CA VAL A 549 -6.70 -22.83 -28.02
C VAL A 549 -6.56 -22.44 -29.50
N THR A 550 -7.07 -21.27 -29.89
CA THR A 550 -6.92 -20.75 -31.26
C THR A 550 -5.47 -20.34 -31.52
N LEU A 551 -4.81 -19.63 -30.59
CA LEU A 551 -3.41 -19.22 -30.73
C LEU A 551 -2.46 -20.43 -30.82
N ALA A 552 -2.67 -21.44 -29.98
CA ALA A 552 -1.90 -22.69 -29.98
C ALA A 552 -2.06 -23.49 -31.29
N ARG A 553 -3.25 -23.49 -31.91
CA ARG A 553 -3.48 -24.13 -33.21
C ARG A 553 -2.88 -23.35 -34.39
N THR A 554 -2.75 -22.03 -34.32
CA THR A 554 -2.08 -21.24 -35.36
C THR A 554 -0.55 -21.37 -35.33
N ILE A 555 0.05 -21.56 -34.15
CA ILE A 555 1.52 -21.69 -34.01
C ILE A 555 1.98 -23.13 -34.37
N ALA A 556 1.12 -24.13 -34.21
CA ALA A 556 1.43 -25.54 -34.48
C ALA A 556 1.28 -25.98 -35.96
N LYS A 557 0.91 -25.10 -36.91
CA LYS A 557 0.88 -25.46 -38.33
C LYS A 557 2.27 -25.28 -38.96
N PRO A 558 2.90 -26.33 -39.51
CA PRO A 558 4.12 -26.16 -40.27
C PRO A 558 3.80 -25.37 -41.55
N SER A 559 4.58 -24.30 -41.78
CA SER A 559 4.59 -23.55 -43.02
C SER A 559 4.74 -24.52 -44.20
N LYS A 560 3.69 -24.62 -45.03
CA LYS A 560 3.72 -25.37 -46.29
C LYS A 560 4.86 -24.79 -47.14
N LYS A 561 5.85 -25.63 -47.47
CA LYS A 561 6.85 -25.36 -48.51
C LYS A 561 6.11 -24.98 -49.81
N SER A 562 6.42 -23.80 -50.33
CA SER A 562 6.12 -23.42 -51.71
C SER A 562 7.14 -24.10 -52.61
N ASN A 563 6.72 -25.13 -53.35
CA ASN A 563 7.41 -25.59 -54.55
C ASN A 563 6.70 -24.97 -55.75
N ALA A 564 7.40 -24.06 -56.42
CA ALA A 564 7.31 -23.63 -57.83
C ALA A 564 7.87 -22.20 -57.90
#